data_AF-A0A2Z5WVF0-F1
#
_entry.id   AF-A0A2Z5WVF0-F1
#
_cell.length_a   1.000
_cell.length_b   1.000
_cell.length_c   1.000
_cell.angle_alpha   90.00
_cell.angle_beta   90.00
_cell.angle_gamma   90.00
#
_symmetry.space_group_name_H-M   'P 1'
#
loop_
_entity.id
_entity.type
_entity.pdbx_description
1 polymer ?
#
loop_
_entity_poly.entity_id
_entity_poly.type
_entity_poly.pdbx_seq_one_letter_code
_entity_poly.pdbx_strand_id
1 'polypeptide(L)'
;MATPHRTKQVNLRFPLPLLSQIKSQADAKQQAIADWILAVVSREFAQESETITEKATEPTPFVLHPDLVAYVDNCLAPLLSQIGELRTELGESRA
;
A
#
# COMPACT_ATOMS: atom_id res chain seq x y z
N MET A 1 -4.11 -16.59 -20.34
CA MET A 1 -5.44 -17.21 -20.20
C MET A 1 -5.46 -18.01 -18.90
N ALA A 2 -6.37 -17.70 -17.97
CA ALA A 2 -6.43 -18.37 -16.67
C ALA A 2 -7.06 -19.77 -16.82
N THR A 3 -6.38 -20.81 -16.33
CA THR A 3 -6.89 -22.18 -16.34
C THR A 3 -8.03 -22.34 -15.34
N PRO A 4 -9.20 -22.88 -15.73
CA PRO A 4 -10.32 -23.09 -14.81
C PRO A 4 -9.99 -24.24 -13.85
N HIS A 5 -9.80 -23.94 -12.57
CA HIS A 5 -9.71 -24.95 -11.52
C HIS A 5 -11.09 -25.59 -11.34
N ARG A 6 -11.34 -26.73 -12.02
CA ARG A 6 -12.51 -27.56 -11.77
C ARG A 6 -12.32 -28.30 -10.45
N THR A 7 -12.82 -27.74 -9.36
CA THR A 7 -12.83 -28.39 -8.05
C THR A 7 -13.78 -29.59 -8.10
N LYS A 8 -13.27 -30.78 -7.74
CA LYS A 8 -14.10 -31.98 -7.59
C LYS A 8 -14.80 -31.89 -6.23
N GLN A 9 -16.11 -31.76 -6.23
CA GLN A 9 -16.89 -31.81 -4.99
C GLN A 9 -16.97 -33.26 -4.49
N VAL A 10 -16.59 -33.48 -3.24
CA VAL A 10 -16.69 -34.79 -2.57
C VAL A 10 -17.52 -34.60 -1.31
N ASN A 11 -18.56 -35.44 -1.15
CA ASN A 11 -19.39 -35.41 0.05
C ASN A 11 -18.76 -36.26 1.15
N LEU A 12 -18.41 -35.61 2.26
CA LEU A 12 -17.87 -36.27 3.45
C LEU A 12 -18.94 -36.33 4.52
N ARG A 13 -19.06 -37.48 5.19
CA ARG A 13 -20.01 -37.69 6.29
C ARG A 13 -19.24 -37.84 7.59
N PHE A 14 -19.34 -36.84 8.45
CA PHE A 14 -18.72 -36.86 9.77
C PHE A 14 -19.79 -36.85 10.87
N PRO A 15 -19.51 -37.44 12.05
CA PRO A 15 -20.32 -37.27 13.25
C PRO A 15 -20.59 -35.80 13.57
N LEU A 16 -21.81 -35.52 14.04
CA LEU A 16 -22.25 -34.17 14.45
C LEU A 16 -21.27 -33.45 15.39
N PRO A 17 -20.67 -34.10 16.42
CA PRO A 17 -19.69 -33.44 17.30
C PRO A 17 -18.42 -32.95 16.57
N LEU A 18 -17.98 -33.65 15.53
CA LEU A 18 -16.83 -33.23 14.74
C LEU A 18 -17.21 -32.06 13.82
N LEU A 19 -18.40 -32.10 13.22
CA LEU A 19 -18.90 -30.98 12.41
C LEU A 19 -19.07 -29.71 13.24
N SER A 20 -19.55 -29.81 14.49
CA SER A 20 -19.68 -28.67 15.38
C SER A 20 -18.32 -28.10 15.80
N GLN A 21 -17.32 -28.95 16.06
CA GLN A 21 -15.95 -28.52 16.35
C GLN A 21 -15.29 -27.83 15.15
N ILE A 22 -15.48 -28.39 13.94
CA ILE A 22 -14.96 -27.78 12.71
C ILE A 22 -15.60 -26.41 12.50
N LYS A 23 -16.92 -26.30 12.71
CA LYS A 23 -17.63 -25.03 12.59
C LYS A 23 -17.13 -24.01 13.62
N SER A 24 -17.02 -24.37 14.89
CA SER A 24 -16.55 -23.43 15.92
C SER A 24 -15.12 -22.95 15.67
N GLN A 25 -14.24 -23.83 15.17
CA GLN A 25 -12.88 -23.44 14.78
C GLN A 25 -12.88 -22.52 13.54
N ALA A 26 -13.75 -22.78 12.56
CA ALA A 26 -13.90 -21.92 11.40
C ALA A 26 -14.43 -20.53 11.80
N ASP A 27 -15.45 -20.48 12.66
CA ASP A 27 -16.03 -19.24 13.17
C ASP A 27 -14.99 -18.43 13.96
N ALA A 28 -14.18 -19.08 14.81
CA ALA A 28 -13.10 -18.42 15.55
C ALA A 28 -12.02 -17.83 14.62
N LYS A 29 -11.67 -18.53 13.53
CA LYS A 29 -10.73 -18.00 12.53
C LYS A 29 -11.31 -16.82 11.76
N GLN A 30 -12.59 -16.90 11.39
CA GLN A 30 -13.28 -15.79 10.73
C GLN A 30 -13.34 -14.55 11.63
N GLN A 31 -13.61 -14.74 12.92
CA GLN A 31 -13.58 -13.64 13.88
C GLN A 31 -12.18 -13.02 14.00
N ALA A 32 -11.12 -13.85 14.11
CA ALA A 32 -9.76 -13.35 14.15
C ALA A 32 -9.36 -12.55 12.89
N ILE A 33 -9.86 -12.96 11.71
CA ILE A 33 -9.66 -12.20 10.47
C ILE A 33 -10.41 -10.87 10.53
N ALA A 34 -11.65 -10.85 11.01
CA ALA A 34 -12.42 -9.61 11.16
C ALA A 34 -11.74 -8.64 12.14
N ASP A 35 -11.26 -9.15 13.28
CA ASP A 35 -10.54 -8.35 14.28
C ASP A 35 -9.22 -7.81 13.72
N TRP A 36 -8.50 -8.62 12.93
CA TRP A 36 -7.28 -8.18 12.25
C TRP A 36 -7.57 -7.07 11.21
N ILE A 37 -8.62 -7.22 10.40
CA ILE A 37 -9.03 -6.19 9.45
C ILE A 37 -9.38 -4.89 10.19
N LEU A 38 -10.15 -4.98 11.28
CA LEU A 38 -10.48 -3.81 12.10
C LEU A 38 -9.23 -3.16 12.67
N ALA A 39 -8.28 -3.92 13.20
CA ALA A 39 -7.03 -3.37 13.74
C ALA A 39 -6.19 -2.67 12.66
N VAL A 40 -6.08 -3.26 11.46
CA VAL A 40 -5.36 -2.66 10.33
C VAL A 40 -6.05 -1.38 9.86
N VAL A 41 -7.36 -1.42 9.66
CA VAL A 41 -8.14 -0.24 9.27
C VAL A 41 -8.03 0.86 10.34
N SER A 42 -8.25 0.54 11.61
CA SER A 42 -8.11 1.52 12.69
C SER A 42 -6.71 2.13 12.74
N ARG A 43 -5.65 1.37 12.44
CA ARG A 43 -4.28 1.89 12.37
C ARG A 43 -4.11 2.90 11.22
N GLU A 44 -4.56 2.56 10.02
CA GLU A 44 -4.43 3.45 8.85
C GLU A 44 -5.26 4.74 9.03
N PHE A 45 -6.46 4.63 9.60
CA PHE A 45 -7.35 5.78 9.84
C PHE A 45 -6.96 6.62 11.08
N ALA A 46 -6.39 6.01 12.13
CA ALA A 46 -5.82 6.76 13.26
C ALA A 46 -4.56 7.53 12.84
N GLN A 47 -3.78 7.00 11.90
CA GLN A 47 -2.58 7.66 11.40
C GLN A 47 -2.90 8.94 10.59
N GLU A 48 -4.08 9.04 9.97
CA GLU A 48 -4.58 10.29 9.37
C GLU A 48 -5.01 11.34 10.42
N SER A 49 -5.30 10.93 11.66
CA SER A 49 -5.75 11.83 12.73
C SER A 49 -4.62 12.35 13.62
N GLU A 50 -3.47 11.68 13.66
CA GLU A 50 -2.32 12.04 14.50
C GLU A 50 -1.32 13.04 13.86
N THR A 51 -1.59 13.54 12.65
CA THR A 51 -0.75 14.62 12.07
C THR A 51 -1.02 16.02 12.61
N ILE A 52 -1.96 16.18 13.56
CA ILE A 52 -2.22 17.48 14.18
C ILE A 52 -2.41 17.30 15.68
N THR A 53 -1.32 17.08 16.42
CA THR A 53 -1.02 17.71 17.73
C THR A 53 0.00 16.84 18.49
N GLU A 54 1.11 17.49 18.86
CA GLU A 54 2.13 17.06 19.84
C GLU A 54 3.16 16.01 19.43
N LYS A 55 4.13 16.46 18.62
CA LYS A 55 5.54 16.40 19.03
C LYS A 55 6.28 17.59 18.44
N ALA A 56 6.54 18.59 19.29
CA ALA A 56 7.65 19.50 19.08
C ALA A 56 8.93 18.66 19.14
N THR A 57 9.39 18.19 17.99
CA THR A 57 10.77 17.76 17.78
C THR A 57 11.21 18.57 16.58
N GLU A 58 12.26 19.35 16.78
CA GLU A 58 12.87 20.23 15.79
C GLU A 58 12.87 19.54 14.41
N PRO A 59 12.63 20.27 13.30
CA PRO A 59 12.71 19.68 11.98
C PRO A 59 14.16 19.26 11.77
N THR A 60 14.48 18.00 12.07
CA THR A 60 15.73 17.40 11.64
C THR A 60 15.75 17.58 10.13
N PRO A 61 16.75 18.29 9.58
CA PRO A 61 16.76 18.56 8.16
C PRO A 61 16.69 17.22 7.44
N PHE A 62 15.73 17.10 6.53
CA PHE A 62 15.66 15.96 5.65
C PHE A 62 16.92 15.99 4.78
N VAL A 63 17.96 15.29 5.23
CA VAL A 63 19.19 15.11 4.46
C VAL A 63 18.96 13.91 3.56
N LEU A 64 18.55 14.23 2.34
CA LEU A 64 18.50 13.27 1.25
C LEU A 64 19.91 12.68 1.05
N HIS A 65 20.01 11.35 0.98
CA HIS A 65 21.29 10.68 0.75
C HIS A 65 21.92 11.21 -0.55
N PRO A 66 23.23 11.53 -0.59
CA PRO A 66 23.88 12.09 -1.78
C PRO A 66 23.61 11.30 -3.07
N ASP A 67 23.58 9.98 -2.96
CA ASP A 67 23.29 9.08 -4.09
C ASP A 67 21.85 9.22 -4.61
N LEU A 68 20.89 9.49 -3.72
CA LEU A 68 19.50 9.70 -4.10
C LEU A 68 19.31 11.07 -4.77
N VAL A 69 20.04 12.09 -4.32
CA VAL A 69 20.07 13.42 -4.99
C VAL A 69 20.62 13.27 -6.40
N ALA A 70 21.77 12.61 -6.55
CA ALA A 70 22.38 12.36 -7.86
C ALA A 70 21.48 11.52 -8.77
N TYR A 71 20.78 10.53 -8.23
CA TYR A 71 19.82 9.73 -9.00
C TYR A 71 18.65 10.58 -9.50
N VAL A 72 18.05 11.39 -8.63
CA VAL A 72 16.93 12.27 -9.00
C VAL A 72 17.38 13.31 -10.03
N ASP A 73 18.54 13.94 -9.84
CA ASP A 73 19.09 14.89 -10.79
C ASP A 73 19.36 14.25 -12.16
N ASN A 74 19.89 13.03 -12.18
CA ASN A 74 20.12 12.28 -13.43
C ASN A 74 18.81 11.90 -14.14
N CYS A 75 17.74 11.61 -13.41
CA CYS A 75 16.42 11.37 -13.99
C CYS A 75 15.76 12.65 -14.52
N LEU A 76 15.95 13.77 -13.82
CA LEU A 76 15.32 15.04 -14.17
C LEU A 76 16.07 15.81 -15.27
N ALA A 77 17.40 15.70 -15.36
CA ALA A 77 18.23 16.38 -16.36
C ALA A 77 17.74 16.20 -17.82
N PRO A 78 17.48 14.98 -18.33
CA PRO A 78 17.00 14.80 -19.70
C PRO A 78 15.58 15.37 -19.89
N LEU A 79 14.73 15.31 -18.88
CA LEU A 79 13.38 15.88 -18.94
C LEU A 79 13.41 17.41 -18.98
N LEU A 80 14.30 18.03 -18.21
CA LEU A 80 14.50 19.48 -18.23
C LEU A 80 15.08 19.96 -19.57
N SER A 81 15.96 19.18 -20.20
CA SER A 81 16.43 19.45 -21.57
C SER A 81 15.28 19.43 -22.58
N GLN A 82 14.47 18.37 -22.54
CA GLN A 82 13.31 18.22 -23.44
C GLN A 82 12.28 19.33 -23.22
N ILE A 83 12.01 19.72 -21.97
CA ILE A 83 11.12 20.84 -21.66
C ILE A 83 11.70 22.14 -22.22
N GLY A 84 13.01 22.37 -22.10
CA GLY A 84 13.68 23.53 -22.68
C GLY A 84 13.52 23.60 -24.20
N GLU A 85 13.80 22.49 -24.88
CA GLU A 85 13.65 22.35 -26.33
C GLU A 85 12.19 22.59 -26.77
N LEU A 86 11.22 21.92 -26.14
CA LEU A 86 9.80 22.08 -26.43
C LEU A 86 9.31 23.52 -26.20
N ARG A 87 9.81 24.22 -25.17
CA ARG A 87 9.47 25.63 -24.94
C ARG A 87 10.06 26.54 -26.01
N THR A 88 11.26 26.26 -26.50
CA THR A 88 11.83 26.99 -27.64
C THR A 88 11.07 26.74 -28.93
N GLU A 89 10.62 25.50 -29.18
CA GLU A 89 9.78 25.15 -30.34
C GLU A 89 8.40 25.80 -30.27
N LEU A 90 7.83 25.93 -29.06
CA LEU A 90 6.54 26.58 -28.84
C LEU A 90 6.63 28.13 -28.91
N GLY A 91 7.82 28.68 -29.13
CA GLY A 91 8.02 30.13 -29.19
C GLY A 91 7.88 30.83 -27.84
N GLU A 92 7.89 30.08 -26.73
CA GLU A 92 7.97 30.62 -25.37
C GLU A 92 9.41 31.08 -25.07
N SER A 93 9.93 32.00 -25.88
CA SER A 93 11.10 32.78 -25.47
C SER A 93 10.69 33.56 -24.22
N ARG A 94 11.31 33.24 -23.08
CA ARG A 94 11.19 34.02 -21.84
C ARG A 94 11.37 35.52 -22.17
N ALA A 95 10.29 36.27 -22.01
CA ALA A 95 10.35 37.68 -21.62
C ALA A 95 10.61 37.77 -20.11
#